data_AF-A0A173XTM2-F1
#
_entry.id   AF-A0A173XTM2-F1
#
_cell.length_a   1.000
_cell.length_b   1.000
_cell.length_c   1.000
_cell.angle_alpha   90.00
_cell.angle_beta   90.00
_cell.angle_gamma   90.00
#
_symmetry.space_group_name_H-M   'P 1'
#
loop_
_entity.id
_entity.type
_entity.pdbx_description
1 polymer ?
#
loop_
_entity_poly.entity_id
_entity_poly.type
_entity_poly.pdbx_seq_one_letter_code
_entity_poly.pdbx_strand_id
1 'polypeptide(L)'
;MQRTLGIFTALVLVLAALCLPAGRSEAAGLQDADFSCRGAMLGASEAELFKAWGEPLFDRTEIRQGVTVKVYVYKDHYEAAVDKSGHVVDFLIKNDRYEARNGIRLGATSYWIQKTYGKTERQRLDGAAYYIYTREGHPHDHLLLGIDAQDGYLTSMRITSLPLTEEEAEKRALEDDAEEGELDPRFAEKEIDTSALGKAEPPVLKEVRP
;
A
#
# COMPACT_ATOMS: atom_id res chain seq x y z
N MET A 1 -55.02 24.61 30.25
CA MET A 1 -53.65 24.91 29.77
C MET A 1 -52.59 23.87 30.14
N GLN A 2 -52.78 23.06 31.19
CA GLN A 2 -51.79 22.02 31.59
C GLN A 2 -51.74 20.78 30.67
N ARG A 3 -52.86 20.42 30.00
CA ARG A 3 -52.95 19.23 29.12
C ARG A 3 -52.29 19.43 27.75
N THR A 4 -52.27 20.67 27.24
CA THR A 4 -51.63 21.01 25.96
C THR A 4 -50.12 21.12 26.08
N LEU A 5 -49.61 21.54 27.25
CA LEU A 5 -48.17 21.66 27.50
C LEU A 5 -47.47 20.29 27.55
N GLY A 6 -48.12 19.28 28.14
CA GLY A 6 -47.59 17.90 28.21
C GLY A 6 -47.54 17.18 26.85
N ILE A 7 -48.46 17.51 25.93
CA ILE A 7 -48.47 16.94 24.58
C ILE A 7 -47.34 17.53 23.75
N PHE A 8 -47.06 18.84 23.90
CA PHE A 8 -45.94 19.49 23.22
C PHE A 8 -44.57 19.00 23.71
N THR A 9 -44.38 18.80 25.03
CA THR A 9 -43.12 18.22 25.55
C THR A 9 -42.93 16.76 25.16
N ALA A 10 -43.99 15.96 25.10
CA ALA A 10 -43.90 14.57 24.61
C ALA A 10 -43.56 14.51 23.10
N LEU A 11 -44.12 15.42 22.29
CA LEU A 11 -43.84 15.50 20.86
C LEU A 11 -42.38 15.91 20.56
N VAL A 12 -41.83 16.84 21.36
CA VAL A 12 -40.43 17.31 21.22
C VAL A 12 -39.43 16.22 21.62
N LEU A 13 -39.73 15.40 22.64
CA LEU A 13 -38.89 14.26 23.04
C LEU A 13 -38.90 13.12 22.00
N VAL A 14 -40.03 12.88 21.33
CA VAL A 14 -40.12 11.91 20.23
C VAL A 14 -39.37 12.40 18.99
N LEU A 15 -39.44 13.69 18.66
CA LEU A 15 -38.66 14.26 17.56
C LEU A 15 -37.14 14.24 17.83
N ALA A 16 -36.71 14.46 19.08
CA ALA A 16 -35.29 14.39 19.44
C ALA A 16 -34.72 12.96 19.36
N ALA A 17 -35.54 11.94 19.62
CA ALA A 17 -35.15 10.53 19.46
C ALA A 17 -34.99 10.12 17.97
N LEU A 18 -35.70 10.78 17.05
CA LEU A 18 -35.59 10.58 15.60
C LEU A 18 -34.37 11.29 14.98
N CYS A 19 -33.73 12.21 15.70
CA CYS A 19 -32.51 12.90 15.28
C CYS A 19 -31.22 12.29 15.85
N LEU A 20 -31.29 11.13 16.50
CA LEU A 20 -30.08 10.36 16.76
C LEU A 20 -29.48 9.97 15.41
N PRO A 21 -28.19 10.23 15.15
CA PRO A 21 -27.56 9.73 13.95
C PRO A 21 -27.71 8.21 14.01
N ALA A 22 -28.54 7.67 13.12
CA ALA A 22 -28.52 6.25 12.84
C ALA A 22 -27.08 5.97 12.42
N GLY A 23 -26.30 5.38 13.33
CA GLY A 23 -24.96 4.94 13.04
C GLY A 23 -25.10 4.03 11.84
N ARG A 24 -24.76 4.54 10.65
CA ARG A 24 -24.66 3.73 9.46
C ARG A 24 -23.59 2.71 9.81
N SER A 25 -24.02 1.49 10.12
CA SER A 25 -23.12 0.36 10.10
C SER A 25 -22.75 0.20 8.64
N GLU A 26 -21.64 0.82 8.23
CA GLU A 26 -21.02 0.45 6.97
C GLU A 26 -20.82 -1.06 7.00
N ALA A 27 -21.18 -1.72 5.91
CA ALA A 27 -20.92 -3.14 5.77
C ALA A 27 -19.41 -3.35 5.93
N ALA A 28 -19.03 -4.44 6.62
CA ALA A 28 -17.63 -4.82 6.72
C ALA A 28 -17.05 -5.01 5.32
N GLY A 29 -15.88 -4.42 5.06
CA GLY A 29 -15.27 -4.44 3.74
C GLY A 29 -14.21 -3.36 3.60
N LEU A 30 -13.34 -3.52 2.60
CA LEU A 30 -12.35 -2.51 2.24
C LEU A 30 -13.02 -1.27 1.68
N GLN A 31 -12.42 -0.12 1.96
CA GLN A 31 -12.74 1.15 1.35
C GLN A 31 -11.49 1.71 0.68
N ASP A 32 -11.67 2.56 -0.32
CA ASP A 32 -10.58 3.23 -1.01
C ASP A 32 -9.63 3.96 -0.04
N ALA A 33 -10.21 4.61 0.98
CA ALA A 33 -9.47 5.31 2.01
C ALA A 33 -8.57 4.41 2.88
N ASP A 34 -8.82 3.09 2.92
CA ASP A 34 -7.97 2.13 3.64
C ASP A 34 -6.58 1.97 2.99
N PHE A 35 -6.42 2.43 1.73
CA PHE A 35 -5.16 2.47 0.99
C PHE A 35 -4.51 3.85 1.03
N SER A 36 -4.80 4.61 2.09
CA SER A 36 -4.19 5.91 2.35
C SER A 36 -3.61 5.98 3.76
N CYS A 37 -2.58 6.79 3.94
CA CYS A 37 -2.01 7.06 5.25
C CYS A 37 -1.71 8.56 5.38
N ARG A 38 -2.22 9.16 6.47
CA ARG A 38 -2.04 10.60 6.78
C ARG A 38 -2.32 11.54 5.59
N GLY A 39 -3.34 11.22 4.80
CA GLY A 39 -3.78 12.02 3.66
C GLY A 39 -3.01 11.80 2.35
N ALA A 40 -2.02 10.91 2.31
CA ALA A 40 -1.39 10.44 1.07
C ALA A 40 -1.97 9.08 0.68
N MET A 41 -2.31 8.91 -0.60
CA MET A 41 -2.79 7.64 -1.15
C MET A 41 -1.63 6.77 -1.65
N LEU A 42 -1.82 5.46 -1.64
CA LEU A 42 -0.99 4.55 -2.40
C LEU A 42 -1.11 4.90 -3.89
N GLY A 43 0.01 4.93 -4.60
CA GLY A 43 0.12 5.41 -5.99
C GLY A 43 0.20 6.93 -6.15
N ALA A 44 0.07 7.72 -5.07
CA ALA A 44 0.24 9.17 -5.15
C ALA A 44 1.67 9.54 -5.59
N SER A 45 1.84 10.71 -6.20
CA SER A 45 3.17 11.21 -6.52
C SER A 45 3.97 11.58 -5.26
N GLU A 46 5.29 11.56 -5.38
CA GLU A 46 6.21 12.04 -4.34
C GLU A 46 5.88 13.47 -3.85
N ALA A 47 5.48 14.36 -4.77
CA ALA A 47 5.11 15.72 -4.42
C ALA A 47 3.84 15.77 -3.55
N GLU A 48 2.85 14.92 -3.82
CA GLU A 48 1.64 14.81 -3.01
C GLU A 48 1.92 14.21 -1.64
N LEU A 49 2.83 13.23 -1.56
CA LEU A 49 3.33 12.70 -0.29
C LEU A 49 3.94 13.81 0.55
N PHE A 50 4.85 14.61 0.00
CA PHE A 50 5.49 15.71 0.75
C PHE A 50 4.51 16.80 1.15
N LYS A 51 3.50 17.08 0.31
CA LYS A 51 2.42 18.00 0.67
C LYS A 51 1.61 17.48 1.86
N ALA A 52 1.36 16.18 1.95
CA ALA A 52 0.55 15.58 3.01
C ALA A 52 1.36 15.33 4.31
N TRP A 53 2.60 14.85 4.19
CA TRP A 53 3.42 14.39 5.32
C TRP A 53 4.46 15.41 5.77
N GLY A 54 4.75 16.41 4.94
CA GLY A 54 5.84 17.36 5.12
C GLY A 54 7.18 16.80 4.66
N GLU A 55 8.26 17.45 5.11
CA GLU A 55 9.62 17.03 4.79
C GLU A 55 10.02 15.77 5.58
N PRO A 56 10.66 14.79 4.93
CA PRO A 56 11.23 13.64 5.61
C PRO A 56 12.44 14.03 6.47
N LEU A 57 12.76 13.21 7.47
CA LEU A 57 13.99 13.38 8.26
C LEU A 57 15.23 13.08 7.43
N PHE A 58 15.14 12.02 6.61
CA PHE A 58 16.13 11.60 5.65
C PHE A 58 15.51 10.58 4.69
N ASP A 59 16.22 10.28 3.61
CA ASP A 59 15.88 9.22 2.68
C ASP A 59 17.00 8.21 2.50
N ARG A 60 16.66 7.03 1.99
CA ARG A 60 17.61 5.98 1.60
C ARG A 60 17.06 5.15 0.45
N THR A 61 17.94 4.61 -0.37
CA THR A 61 17.56 3.62 -1.39
C THR A 61 17.79 2.22 -0.85
N GLU A 62 16.80 1.35 -0.97
CA GLU A 62 16.91 -0.05 -0.56
C GLU A 62 16.09 -0.96 -1.49
N ILE A 63 16.32 -2.27 -1.39
CA ILE A 63 15.54 -3.27 -2.11
C ILE A 63 14.50 -3.83 -1.14
N ARG A 64 13.21 -3.65 -1.46
CA ARG A 64 12.07 -4.20 -0.73
C ARG A 64 11.35 -5.20 -1.63
N GLN A 65 11.25 -6.45 -1.19
CA GLN A 65 10.56 -7.52 -1.94
C GLN A 65 11.06 -7.60 -3.41
N GLY A 66 12.38 -7.50 -3.62
CA GLY A 66 12.99 -7.52 -4.95
C GLY A 66 12.92 -6.20 -5.74
N VAL A 67 12.13 -5.22 -5.29
CA VAL A 67 11.95 -3.92 -5.94
C VAL A 67 12.87 -2.87 -5.33
N THR A 68 13.63 -2.15 -6.17
CA THR A 68 14.42 -0.99 -5.71
C THR A 68 13.49 0.19 -5.47
N VAL A 69 13.49 0.70 -4.24
CA VAL A 69 12.64 1.83 -3.82
C VAL A 69 13.46 2.89 -3.11
N LYS A 70 12.98 4.14 -3.17
CA LYS A 70 13.48 5.24 -2.33
C LYS A 70 12.57 5.40 -1.13
N VAL A 71 13.10 5.20 0.06
CA VAL A 71 12.38 5.22 1.33
C VAL A 71 12.61 6.54 2.03
N TYR A 72 11.52 7.21 2.36
CA TYR A 72 11.46 8.42 3.16
C TYR A 72 11.11 8.08 4.60
N VAL A 73 11.96 8.48 5.54
CA VAL A 73 11.76 8.23 6.97
C VAL A 73 11.28 9.51 7.65
N TYR A 74 10.21 9.37 8.44
CA TYR A 74 9.58 10.48 9.13
C TYR A 74 9.63 10.29 10.65
N LYS A 75 9.26 11.36 11.38
CA LYS A 75 9.05 11.29 12.83
C LYS A 75 8.00 10.25 13.19
N ASP A 76 8.05 9.78 14.44
CA ASP A 76 7.13 8.79 15.00
C ASP A 76 7.05 7.47 14.20
N HIS A 77 8.17 7.04 13.62
CA HIS A 77 8.34 5.74 12.96
C HIS A 77 7.42 5.47 11.76
N TYR A 78 7.03 6.53 11.04
CA TYR A 78 6.44 6.38 9.72
C TYR A 78 7.53 6.28 8.66
N GLU A 79 7.35 5.37 7.71
CA GLU A 79 8.13 5.36 6.47
C GLU A 79 7.16 5.30 5.28
N ALA A 80 7.53 5.98 4.20
CA ALA A 80 6.89 5.85 2.90
C ALA A 80 7.96 5.51 1.86
N ALA A 81 7.66 4.63 0.91
CA ALA A 81 8.57 4.32 -0.19
C ALA A 81 7.97 4.72 -1.53
N VAL A 82 8.80 5.26 -2.41
CA VAL A 82 8.45 5.55 -3.80
C VAL A 82 9.25 4.66 -4.74
N ASP A 83 8.64 4.31 -5.87
CA ASP A 83 9.29 3.58 -6.95
C ASP A 83 10.15 4.50 -7.84
N LYS A 84 10.71 3.93 -8.90
CA LYS A 84 11.53 4.65 -9.89
C LYS A 84 10.73 5.69 -10.68
N SER A 85 9.42 5.49 -10.80
CA SER A 85 8.49 6.39 -11.49
C SER A 85 8.03 7.54 -10.58
N GLY A 86 8.42 7.54 -9.31
CA GLY A 86 8.10 8.59 -8.34
C GLY A 86 6.72 8.44 -7.70
N HIS A 87 6.11 7.24 -7.77
CA HIS A 87 4.83 6.95 -7.14
C HIS A 87 5.03 6.22 -5.81
N VAL A 88 4.17 6.51 -4.84
CA VAL A 88 4.20 5.86 -3.52
C VAL A 88 3.74 4.41 -3.65
N VAL A 89 4.58 3.48 -3.21
CA VAL A 89 4.33 2.03 -3.30
C VAL A 89 4.31 1.32 -1.95
N ASP A 90 4.65 2.03 -0.87
CA ASP A 90 4.67 1.42 0.46
C ASP A 90 4.49 2.46 1.56
N PHE A 91 3.67 2.14 2.55
CA PHE A 91 3.56 2.82 3.83
C PHE A 91 3.82 1.82 4.94
N LEU A 92 4.85 2.06 5.73
CA LEU A 92 5.15 1.27 6.92
C LEU A 92 4.77 2.06 8.16
N ILE A 93 3.83 1.54 8.94
CA ILE A 93 3.24 2.23 10.08
C ILE A 93 3.62 1.49 11.36
N LYS A 94 4.63 2.00 12.05
CA LYS A 94 5.10 1.47 13.35
C LYS A 94 4.71 2.35 14.53
N ASN A 95 3.89 3.38 14.28
CA ASN A 95 3.41 4.31 15.30
C ASN A 95 2.28 3.68 16.12
N ASP A 96 2.44 3.66 17.45
CA ASP A 96 1.48 3.11 18.41
C ASP A 96 0.22 3.98 18.61
N ARG A 97 0.31 5.26 18.25
CA ARG A 97 -0.77 6.25 18.29
C ARG A 97 -1.51 6.39 16.96
N TYR A 98 -1.08 5.68 15.91
CA TYR A 98 -1.82 5.67 14.64
C TYR A 98 -3.14 4.92 14.80
N GLU A 99 -4.22 5.55 14.34
CA GLU A 99 -5.54 4.93 14.24
C GLU A 99 -5.96 4.89 12.77
N ALA A 100 -6.16 3.67 12.26
CA ALA A 100 -6.84 3.43 10.99
C ALA A 100 -8.37 3.49 11.19
N ARG A 101 -9.12 3.22 10.11
CA ARG A 101 -10.59 3.30 10.11
C ARG A 101 -11.22 2.56 11.28
N ASN A 102 -12.26 3.18 11.85
CA ASN A 102 -13.00 2.66 13.02
C ASN A 102 -12.12 2.41 14.27
N GLY A 103 -11.05 3.18 14.47
CA GLY A 103 -10.21 3.12 15.67
C GLY A 103 -9.29 1.90 15.73
N ILE A 104 -9.02 1.27 14.57
CA ILE A 104 -8.06 0.18 14.47
C ILE A 104 -6.66 0.72 14.80
N ARG A 105 -6.04 0.21 15.85
CA ARG A 105 -4.68 0.57 16.29
C ARG A 105 -3.96 -0.66 16.81
N LEU A 106 -2.65 -0.55 17.06
CA LEU A 106 -1.89 -1.63 17.67
C LEU A 106 -2.60 -2.15 18.94
N GLY A 107 -2.69 -3.47 19.07
CA GLY A 107 -3.48 -4.16 20.10
C GLY A 107 -4.95 -4.43 19.73
N ALA A 108 -5.45 -3.96 18.57
CA ALA A 108 -6.81 -4.26 18.12
C ALA A 108 -7.03 -5.77 17.99
N THR A 109 -8.21 -6.25 18.39
CA THR A 109 -8.53 -7.68 18.36
C THR A 109 -8.86 -8.14 16.93
N SER A 110 -8.62 -9.41 16.64
CA SER A 110 -9.04 -10.05 15.37
C SER A 110 -10.53 -9.81 15.05
N TYR A 111 -11.40 -9.82 16.07
CA TYR A 111 -12.83 -9.52 15.88
C TYR A 111 -13.06 -8.11 15.35
N TRP A 112 -12.40 -7.11 15.95
CA TRP A 112 -12.56 -5.72 15.54
C TRP A 112 -12.02 -5.47 14.13
N ILE A 113 -10.86 -6.07 13.81
CA ILE A 113 -10.26 -6.04 12.46
C ILE A 113 -11.25 -6.59 11.43
N GLN A 114 -11.75 -7.81 11.63
CA GLN A 114 -12.63 -8.46 10.67
C GLN A 114 -14.01 -7.79 10.58
N LYS A 115 -14.46 -7.15 11.67
CA LYS A 115 -15.68 -6.33 11.65
C LYS A 115 -15.52 -5.07 10.78
N THR A 116 -14.32 -4.48 10.75
CA THR A 116 -14.02 -3.28 9.95
C THR A 116 -13.79 -3.62 8.47
N TYR A 117 -12.87 -4.55 8.20
CA TYR A 117 -12.37 -4.81 6.84
C TYR A 117 -12.99 -6.04 6.16
N GLY A 118 -13.78 -6.82 6.90
CA GLY A 118 -14.35 -8.07 6.42
C GLY A 118 -13.59 -9.30 6.93
N LYS A 119 -14.23 -10.46 6.86
CA LYS A 119 -13.62 -11.74 7.27
C LYS A 119 -12.59 -12.19 6.24
N THR A 120 -11.43 -12.59 6.73
CA THR A 120 -10.38 -13.23 5.92
C THR A 120 -9.61 -14.21 6.80
N GLU A 121 -8.94 -15.17 6.17
CA GLU A 121 -8.13 -16.15 6.88
C GLU A 121 -6.75 -15.57 7.25
N ARG A 122 -6.14 -16.15 8.29
CA ARG A 122 -4.77 -15.80 8.67
C ARG A 122 -3.81 -16.40 7.65
N GLN A 123 -2.93 -15.58 7.11
CA GLN A 123 -1.92 -15.99 6.15
C GLN A 123 -0.54 -15.85 6.78
N ARG A 124 0.40 -16.73 6.41
CA ARG A 124 1.80 -16.60 6.82
C ARG A 124 2.62 -16.00 5.69
N LEU A 125 3.35 -14.94 6.01
CA LEU A 125 4.31 -14.30 5.12
C LEU A 125 5.60 -14.11 5.90
N ASP A 126 6.72 -14.62 5.38
CA ASP A 126 8.05 -14.56 6.01
C ASP A 126 8.07 -15.00 7.48
N GLY A 127 7.25 -15.99 7.83
CA GLY A 127 7.14 -16.50 9.19
C GLY A 127 6.32 -15.62 10.15
N ALA A 128 5.83 -14.46 9.74
CA ALA A 128 4.86 -13.67 10.50
C ALA A 128 3.42 -14.00 10.04
N ALA A 129 2.44 -13.75 10.92
CA ALA A 129 1.03 -13.97 10.64
C ALA A 129 0.36 -12.64 10.28
N TYR A 130 -0.46 -12.63 9.23
CA TYR A 130 -1.15 -11.44 8.74
C TYR A 130 -2.62 -11.74 8.43
N TYR A 131 -3.47 -10.71 8.56
CA TYR A 131 -4.62 -10.58 7.68
C TYR A 131 -4.21 -9.71 6.50
N ILE A 132 -4.40 -10.23 5.29
CA ILE A 132 -4.05 -9.56 4.04
C ILE A 132 -5.36 -9.28 3.30
N TYR A 133 -5.57 -8.02 2.95
CA TYR A 133 -6.71 -7.57 2.19
C TYR A 133 -6.23 -6.91 0.90
N THR A 134 -6.79 -7.32 -0.24
CA THR A 134 -6.44 -6.79 -1.56
C THR A 134 -7.56 -5.90 -2.08
N ARG A 135 -7.20 -4.74 -2.62
CA ARG A 135 -8.15 -3.79 -3.19
C ARG A 135 -8.83 -4.36 -4.43
N GLU A 136 -10.15 -4.22 -4.50
CA GLU A 136 -10.91 -4.62 -5.69
C GLU A 136 -10.46 -3.82 -6.92
N GLY A 137 -10.18 -4.51 -8.03
CA GLY A 137 -9.68 -3.89 -9.27
C GLY A 137 -8.20 -3.51 -9.27
N HIS A 138 -7.50 -3.65 -8.14
CA HIS A 138 -6.07 -3.34 -8.01
C HIS A 138 -5.37 -4.54 -7.33
N PRO A 139 -5.03 -5.59 -8.09
CA PRO A 139 -4.62 -6.89 -7.53
C PRO A 139 -3.33 -6.84 -6.72
N HIS A 140 -2.53 -5.78 -6.89
CA HIS A 140 -1.28 -5.57 -6.18
C HIS A 140 -1.39 -4.64 -4.97
N ASP A 141 -2.52 -3.97 -4.78
CA ASP A 141 -2.70 -3.03 -3.67
C ASP A 141 -3.18 -3.79 -2.44
N HIS A 142 -2.33 -3.88 -1.43
CA HIS A 142 -2.56 -4.67 -0.23
C HIS A 142 -2.54 -3.85 1.06
N LEU A 143 -3.49 -4.14 1.93
CA LEU A 143 -3.45 -3.78 3.35
C LEU A 143 -3.04 -5.01 4.15
N LEU A 144 -1.87 -4.93 4.78
CA LEU A 144 -1.30 -5.98 5.62
C LEU A 144 -1.44 -5.58 7.09
N LEU A 145 -2.19 -6.39 7.82
CA LEU A 145 -2.39 -6.26 9.25
C LEU A 145 -1.69 -7.43 9.94
N GLY A 146 -0.46 -7.19 10.39
CA GLY A 146 0.32 -8.20 11.10
C GLY A 146 -0.28 -8.45 12.46
N ILE A 147 -0.43 -9.72 12.82
CA ILE A 147 -1.06 -10.14 14.06
C ILE A 147 -0.13 -11.02 14.88
N ASP A 148 -0.30 -10.95 16.19
CA ASP A 148 0.29 -11.95 17.08
C ASP A 148 -0.26 -13.35 16.74
N ALA A 149 0.64 -14.34 16.64
CA ALA A 149 0.26 -15.67 16.19
C ALA A 149 -0.59 -16.44 17.22
N GLN A 150 -0.44 -16.15 18.50
CA GLN A 150 -1.17 -16.82 19.58
C GLN A 150 -2.53 -16.16 19.78
N ASP A 151 -2.52 -14.86 20.07
CA ASP A 151 -3.71 -14.14 20.53
C ASP A 151 -4.44 -13.39 19.40
N GLY A 152 -3.77 -13.13 18.27
CA GLY A 152 -4.37 -12.48 17.10
C GLY A 152 -4.63 -10.99 17.27
N TYR A 153 -3.91 -10.33 18.19
CA TYR A 153 -3.91 -8.87 18.31
C TYR A 153 -3.05 -8.21 17.23
N LEU A 154 -3.44 -7.03 16.78
CA LEU A 154 -2.71 -6.26 15.78
C LEU A 154 -1.32 -5.82 16.31
N THR A 155 -0.25 -6.18 15.60
CA THR A 155 1.13 -5.86 15.95
C THR A 155 1.82 -4.94 14.93
N SER A 156 1.32 -4.89 13.70
CA SER A 156 1.86 -4.00 12.67
C SER A 156 0.83 -3.67 11.60
N MET A 157 1.01 -2.53 10.93
CA MET A 157 0.22 -2.13 9.77
C MET A 157 1.14 -1.72 8.63
N ARG A 158 0.83 -2.20 7.44
CA ARG A 158 1.51 -1.83 6.20
C ARG A 158 0.49 -1.73 5.07
N ILE A 159 0.62 -0.71 4.24
CA ILE A 159 -0.17 -0.53 3.03
C ILE A 159 0.84 -0.53 1.89
N THR A 160 0.74 -1.45 0.94
CA THR A 160 1.78 -1.58 -0.09
C THR A 160 1.22 -2.04 -1.41
N SER A 161 1.82 -1.55 -2.49
CA SER A 161 1.67 -2.12 -3.82
C SER A 161 2.84 -3.03 -4.19
N LEU A 162 3.83 -3.24 -3.30
CA LEU A 162 4.96 -4.13 -3.56
C LEU A 162 4.52 -5.60 -3.55
N PRO A 163 5.13 -6.45 -4.40
CA PRO A 163 4.72 -7.84 -4.50
C PRO A 163 4.93 -8.58 -3.17
N LEU A 164 3.93 -9.37 -2.76
CA LEU A 164 4.00 -10.14 -1.52
C LEU A 164 4.62 -11.53 -1.74
N THR A 165 4.49 -12.09 -2.94
CA THR A 165 5.09 -13.37 -3.33
C THR A 165 5.92 -13.26 -4.60
N GLU A 166 6.76 -14.25 -4.84
CA GLU A 166 7.51 -14.38 -6.10
C GLU A 166 6.57 -14.50 -7.30
N GLU A 167 5.47 -15.27 -7.17
CA GLU A 167 4.50 -15.40 -8.26
C GLU A 167 3.82 -14.06 -8.59
N GLU A 168 3.55 -13.23 -7.58
CA GLU A 168 2.99 -11.90 -7.78
C GLU A 168 4.00 -10.96 -8.46
N ALA A 169 5.28 -11.07 -8.08
CA ALA A 169 6.36 -10.31 -8.72
C ALA A 169 6.53 -10.68 -10.20
N GLU A 170 6.50 -11.99 -10.52
CA GLU A 170 6.54 -12.48 -11.91
C GLU A 170 5.32 -12.00 -12.71
N LYS A 171 4.12 -12.08 -12.12
CA LYS A 171 2.89 -11.61 -12.78
C LYS A 171 2.96 -10.13 -13.12
N ARG A 172 3.44 -9.30 -12.19
CA ARG A 172 3.63 -7.87 -12.44
C ARG A 172 4.64 -7.62 -13.56
N ALA A 173 5.78 -8.30 -13.54
CA ALA A 173 6.80 -8.12 -14.59
C ALA A 173 6.23 -8.43 -15.99
N LEU A 174 5.38 -9.45 -16.11
CA LEU A 174 4.70 -9.78 -17.36
C LEU A 174 3.66 -8.72 -17.78
N GLU A 175 2.98 -8.09 -16.82
CA GLU A 175 2.02 -7.01 -17.10
C GLU A 175 2.74 -5.73 -17.56
N ASP A 176 3.83 -5.36 -16.89
CA ASP A 176 4.67 -4.21 -17.27
C ASP A 176 5.23 -4.40 -18.71
N ASP A 177 5.76 -5.58 -19.03
CA ASP A 177 6.27 -5.92 -20.37
C ASP A 177 5.16 -5.85 -21.45
N ALA A 178 3.92 -6.20 -21.09
CA ALA A 178 2.78 -6.13 -22.00
C ALA A 178 2.32 -4.68 -22.25
N GLU A 179 2.45 -3.80 -21.26
CA GLU A 179 2.12 -2.36 -21.38
C GLU A 179 3.17 -1.56 -22.15
N GLU A 180 4.46 -1.97 -22.14
CA GLU A 180 5.52 -1.31 -22.94
C GLU A 180 5.33 -1.44 -24.46
N GLY A 181 4.39 -2.29 -24.92
CA GLY A 181 3.99 -2.41 -26.32
C GLY A 181 4.98 -3.18 -27.20
N GLU A 182 4.54 -3.59 -28.40
CA GLU A 182 5.44 -4.26 -29.37
C GLU A 182 6.62 -3.33 -29.74
N LEU A 183 7.83 -3.88 -29.71
CA LEU A 183 9.04 -3.22 -30.19
C LEU A 183 8.77 -2.56 -31.55
N ASP A 184 9.05 -1.26 -31.65
CA ASP A 184 8.80 -0.49 -32.88
C ASP A 184 9.41 -1.22 -34.09
N PRO A 185 8.61 -1.61 -35.11
CA PRO A 185 9.08 -2.40 -36.24
C PRO A 185 10.20 -1.72 -37.03
N ARG A 186 10.41 -0.41 -36.86
CA ARG A 186 11.57 0.31 -37.40
C ARG A 186 12.92 -0.14 -36.82
N PHE A 187 12.93 -0.84 -35.67
CA PHE A 187 14.12 -1.49 -35.14
C PHE A 187 14.35 -2.89 -35.72
N ALA A 188 13.34 -3.54 -36.27
CA ALA A 188 13.49 -4.83 -36.95
C ALA A 188 14.14 -4.72 -38.34
N GLU A 189 14.03 -3.56 -38.98
CA GLU A 189 14.55 -3.31 -40.34
C GLU A 189 15.90 -2.57 -40.39
N LYS A 190 16.43 -2.10 -39.26
CA LYS A 190 17.73 -1.42 -39.23
C LYS A 190 18.85 -2.44 -39.12
N GLU A 191 19.42 -2.80 -40.26
CA GLU A 191 20.74 -3.45 -40.31
C GLU A 191 21.74 -2.58 -39.52
N ILE A 192 22.40 -3.19 -38.54
CA ILE A 192 23.47 -2.52 -37.79
C ILE A 192 24.56 -2.16 -38.79
N ASP A 193 24.87 -0.87 -38.92
CA ASP A 193 25.96 -0.39 -39.77
C ASP A 193 27.29 -0.89 -39.21
N THR A 194 27.75 -2.01 -39.76
CA THR A 194 29.02 -2.65 -39.42
C THR A 194 30.18 -2.11 -40.24
N SER A 195 29.97 -1.10 -41.09
CA SER A 195 31.02 -0.53 -41.95
C SER A 195 32.16 0.14 -41.15
N ALA A 196 31.88 0.53 -39.91
CA ALA A 196 32.86 1.07 -38.97
C ALA A 196 33.57 -0.01 -38.14
N LEU A 197 33.16 -1.28 -38.20
CA LEU A 197 33.92 -2.36 -37.59
C LEU A 197 35.20 -2.58 -38.40
N GLY A 198 36.34 -2.38 -37.76
CA GLY A 198 37.63 -2.75 -38.34
C GLY A 198 37.61 -4.22 -38.76
N LYS A 199 38.27 -4.54 -39.89
CA LYS A 199 38.46 -5.92 -40.32
C LYS A 199 38.96 -6.73 -39.13
N ALA A 200 38.34 -7.88 -38.88
CA ALA A 200 38.61 -8.75 -37.74
C ALA A 200 40.11 -9.10 -37.66
N GLU A 201 40.89 -8.26 -36.97
CA GLU A 201 42.16 -8.67 -36.42
C GLU A 201 41.82 -9.54 -35.21
N PRO A 202 42.32 -10.79 -35.18
CA PRO A 202 42.08 -11.66 -34.04
C PRO A 202 42.58 -10.94 -32.78
N PRO A 203 41.77 -10.90 -31.69
CA PRO A 203 42.17 -10.20 -30.48
C PRO A 203 43.47 -10.80 -29.95
N VAL A 204 44.52 -9.99 -29.90
CA VAL A 204 45.81 -10.40 -29.33
C VAL A 204 45.64 -10.46 -27.82
N LEU A 205 45.46 -11.67 -27.30
CA LEU A 205 45.48 -11.93 -25.87
C LEU A 205 46.90 -11.58 -25.37
N LYS A 206 46.99 -10.60 -24.47
CA LYS A 206 48.24 -10.35 -23.75
C LYS A 206 48.54 -11.56 -22.89
N GLU A 207 49.53 -12.35 -23.29
CA GLU A 207 50.07 -13.39 -22.42
C GLU A 207 50.59 -12.74 -21.14
N VAL A 208 49.99 -13.14 -20.02
CA VAL A 208 50.47 -12.81 -18.69
C VAL A 208 51.76 -13.60 -18.50
N ARG A 209 52.90 -12.91 -18.42
CA ARG A 209 54.18 -13.54 -18.08
C ARG A 209 54.14 -14.04 -16.63
N PRO A 210 54.73 -15.22 -16.33
CA PRO A 210 54.77 -15.80 -15.00
C PRO A 210 55.60 -14.97 -14.01
#